data_AF-A0A3C1EN78-F1
#
_entry.id   AF-A0A3C1EN78-F1
#
_cell.length_a   1.000
_cell.length_b   1.000
_cell.length_c   1.000
_cell.angle_alpha   90.00
_cell.angle_beta   90.00
_cell.angle_gamma   90.00
#
_symmetry.space_group_name_H-M   'P 1'
#
loop_
_entity.id
_entity.type
_entity.pdbx_description
1 polymer ?
#
loop_
_entity_poly.entity_id
_entity_poly.type
_entity_poly.pdbx_seq_one_letter_code
_entity_poly.pdbx_strand_id
1 'polypeptide(L)'
;MVAAGLMAGLVAGCATAPVRDFQARQDWARAIIGNWSNFSRLSADNLMERYGLPDRIESGRLLWHGRGPWKRIEVWDVMPFYGSDLGPDNLEQTISYPAASSKRKELAAFSKKLRVSKDGTELSARSTGEERNFLALNLADEIVRGLKEPVGARRFYDLTIQLAAAGRSSRYMQGLLFMPGPAQR
;
A
#
# COMPACT_ATOMS: atom_id res chain seq x y z
N MET A 1 44.95 -36.22 -45.92
CA MET A 1 44.61 -34.89 -46.45
C MET A 1 43.21 -34.96 -47.06
N VAL A 2 42.42 -33.87 -46.98
CA VAL A 2 40.93 -33.76 -47.00
C VAL A 2 40.40 -33.88 -45.56
N ALA A 3 39.66 -32.95 -44.93
CA ALA A 3 38.97 -31.69 -45.27
C ALA A 3 38.89 -30.83 -43.96
N ALA A 4 39.04 -29.49 -43.98
CA ALA A 4 37.97 -28.46 -43.96
C ALA A 4 36.76 -28.84 -43.07
N GLY A 5 36.22 -28.05 -42.15
CA GLY A 5 36.26 -26.63 -41.78
C GLY A 5 35.04 -26.34 -40.86
N LEU A 6 34.80 -25.06 -40.53
CA LEU A 6 33.72 -24.46 -39.71
C LEU A 6 33.94 -24.44 -38.18
N MET A 7 34.19 -23.28 -37.54
CA MET A 7 33.36 -22.07 -37.31
C MET A 7 32.29 -22.20 -36.22
N ALA A 8 32.57 -21.48 -35.12
CA ALA A 8 31.71 -20.58 -34.37
C ALA A 8 30.34 -21.06 -33.84
N GLY A 9 30.24 -21.03 -32.50
CA GLY A 9 29.28 -20.15 -31.81
C GLY A 9 27.92 -20.75 -31.44
N LEU A 10 27.61 -20.76 -30.14
CA LEU A 10 26.49 -20.00 -29.59
C LEU A 10 26.49 -20.07 -28.05
N VAL A 11 26.64 -18.90 -27.44
CA VAL A 11 26.24 -18.58 -26.08
C VAL A 11 24.72 -18.57 -26.05
N ALA A 12 24.07 -19.42 -25.26
CA ALA A 12 22.70 -19.17 -24.80
C ALA A 12 22.31 -20.13 -23.68
N GLY A 13 22.14 -19.59 -22.49
CA GLY A 13 21.64 -20.31 -21.34
C GLY A 13 21.27 -19.40 -20.18
N CYS A 14 20.75 -18.19 -20.45
CA CYS A 14 19.92 -17.53 -19.45
C CYS A 14 18.72 -18.43 -19.24
N ALA A 15 18.73 -19.21 -18.15
CA ALA A 15 17.60 -20.04 -17.76
C ALA A 15 16.41 -19.16 -17.38
N THR A 16 15.64 -18.71 -18.37
CA THR A 16 14.34 -18.08 -18.15
C THR A 16 13.30 -19.17 -17.94
N ALA A 17 13.14 -19.61 -16.70
CA ALA A 17 11.90 -20.23 -16.26
C ALA A 17 11.25 -19.39 -15.13
N PRO A 18 10.43 -18.37 -15.47
CA PRO A 18 9.46 -17.84 -14.50
C PRO A 18 8.04 -17.57 -15.06
N VAL A 19 7.78 -17.77 -16.36
CA VAL A 19 6.50 -17.31 -16.98
C VAL A 19 5.28 -18.10 -16.49
N ARG A 20 5.38 -19.41 -16.30
CA ARG A 20 4.25 -20.27 -15.91
C ARG A 20 3.78 -20.01 -14.48
N ASP A 21 4.70 -19.79 -13.55
CA ASP A 21 4.37 -19.49 -12.14
C ASP A 21 3.80 -18.07 -12.00
N PHE A 22 4.40 -17.10 -12.69
CA PHE A 22 3.88 -15.72 -12.73
C PHE A 22 2.47 -15.67 -13.32
N GLN A 23 2.24 -16.27 -14.49
CA GLN A 23 0.92 -16.27 -15.12
C GLN A 23 -0.13 -16.99 -14.27
N ALA A 24 0.20 -18.16 -13.70
CA ALA A 24 -0.73 -18.89 -12.83
C ALA A 24 -1.11 -18.09 -11.58
N ARG A 25 -0.16 -17.38 -10.95
CA ARG A 25 -0.44 -16.51 -9.80
C ARG A 25 -1.26 -15.28 -10.20
N GLN A 26 -1.00 -14.71 -11.38
CA GLN A 26 -1.82 -13.63 -11.93
C GLN A 26 -3.26 -14.08 -12.18
N ASP A 27 -3.44 -15.22 -12.85
CA ASP A 27 -4.75 -15.79 -13.15
C ASP A 27 -5.51 -16.12 -11.86
N TRP A 28 -4.81 -16.64 -10.84
CA TRP A 28 -5.40 -16.90 -9.53
C TRP A 28 -5.83 -15.60 -8.82
N ALA A 29 -4.97 -14.58 -8.79
CA ALA A 29 -5.34 -13.28 -8.19
C ALA A 29 -6.58 -12.69 -8.88
N ARG A 30 -6.62 -12.73 -10.22
CA ARG A 30 -7.76 -12.27 -11.03
C ARG A 30 -9.03 -13.07 -10.74
N ALA A 31 -8.92 -14.40 -10.62
CA ALA A 31 -10.06 -15.25 -10.28
C ALA A 31 -10.63 -14.94 -8.88
N ILE A 32 -9.77 -14.67 -7.89
CA ILE A 32 -10.19 -14.29 -6.55
C ILE A 32 -10.95 -12.96 -6.56
N ILE A 33 -10.34 -11.91 -7.11
CA ILE A 33 -10.97 -10.57 -7.10
C ILE A 33 -12.16 -10.46 -8.07
N GLY A 34 -12.29 -11.40 -9.01
CA GLY A 34 -13.46 -11.52 -9.89
C GLY A 34 -14.77 -11.72 -9.13
N ASN A 35 -14.69 -12.25 -7.90
CA ASN A 35 -15.85 -12.42 -7.01
C ASN A 35 -16.02 -11.29 -5.99
N TRP A 36 -15.09 -10.33 -5.94
CA TRP A 36 -15.16 -9.19 -5.02
C TRP A 36 -16.13 -8.12 -5.51
N SER A 37 -16.52 -7.20 -4.62
CA SER A 37 -17.28 -6.01 -5.02
C SER A 37 -16.50 -5.20 -6.06
N ASN A 38 -17.21 -4.46 -6.92
CA ASN A 38 -16.59 -3.60 -7.93
C ASN A 38 -15.60 -2.60 -7.29
N PHE A 39 -15.95 -2.08 -6.12
CA PHE A 39 -15.10 -1.16 -5.36
C PHE A 39 -13.79 -1.84 -4.93
N SER A 40 -13.87 -2.99 -4.26
CA SER A 40 -12.68 -3.72 -3.79
C SER A 40 -11.82 -4.22 -4.93
N ARG A 41 -12.44 -4.69 -6.01
CA ARG A 41 -11.76 -5.15 -7.21
C ARG A 41 -10.95 -4.03 -7.85
N LEU A 42 -11.53 -2.83 -7.98
CA LEU A 42 -10.81 -1.67 -8.51
C LEU A 42 -9.61 -1.31 -7.63
N SER A 43 -9.76 -1.30 -6.31
CA SER A 43 -8.63 -1.07 -5.39
C SER A 43 -7.53 -2.11 -5.56
N ALA A 44 -7.90 -3.40 -5.67
CA ALA A 44 -6.95 -4.49 -5.88
C ALA A 44 -6.23 -4.40 -7.23
N ASP A 45 -6.96 -4.08 -8.30
CA ASP A 45 -6.40 -3.89 -9.64
C ASP A 45 -5.39 -2.76 -9.67
N ASN A 46 -5.72 -1.61 -9.08
CA ASN A 46 -4.80 -0.46 -8.98
C ASN A 46 -3.51 -0.81 -8.23
N LEU A 47 -3.60 -1.63 -7.17
CA LEU A 47 -2.43 -2.08 -6.42
C LEU A 47 -1.60 -3.09 -7.20
N MET A 48 -2.23 -4.02 -7.92
CA MET A 48 -1.51 -4.96 -8.79
C MET A 48 -0.79 -4.25 -9.94
N GLU A 49 -1.41 -3.22 -10.52
CA GLU A 49 -0.77 -2.39 -11.54
C GLU A 49 0.44 -1.65 -10.98
N ARG A 50 0.32 -1.07 -9.77
CA ARG A 50 1.38 -0.27 -9.14
C ARG A 50 2.53 -1.09 -8.55
N TYR A 51 2.21 -2.22 -7.92
CA TYR A 51 3.16 -2.99 -7.10
C TYR A 51 3.44 -4.40 -7.60
N GLY A 52 2.81 -4.82 -8.71
CA GLY A 52 2.89 -6.17 -9.24
C GLY A 52 2.01 -7.15 -8.49
N LEU A 53 2.24 -8.46 -8.71
CA LEU A 53 1.42 -9.50 -8.07
C LEU A 53 1.58 -9.51 -6.54
N PRO A 54 0.49 -9.82 -5.79
CA PRO A 54 0.55 -9.98 -4.35
C PRO A 54 1.43 -11.18 -3.95
N ASP A 55 2.07 -11.06 -2.79
CA ASP A 55 2.86 -12.13 -2.20
C ASP A 55 1.97 -13.23 -1.60
N ARG A 56 0.78 -12.86 -1.10
CA ARG A 56 -0.26 -13.77 -0.62
C ARG A 56 -1.63 -13.45 -1.23
N ILE A 57 -2.31 -14.51 -1.67
CA ILE A 57 -3.64 -14.47 -2.27
C ILE A 57 -4.56 -15.31 -1.39
N GLU A 58 -5.57 -14.70 -0.80
CA GLU A 58 -6.61 -15.34 0.02
C GLU A 58 -7.98 -14.93 -0.51
N SER A 59 -9.02 -15.76 -0.28
CA SER A 59 -10.34 -15.57 -0.91
C SER A 59 -10.95 -14.17 -0.72
N GLY A 60 -10.65 -13.49 0.39
CA GLY A 60 -11.13 -12.14 0.68
C GLY A 60 -10.04 -11.11 0.96
N ARG A 61 -8.76 -11.43 0.69
CA ARG A 61 -7.64 -10.52 0.98
C ARG A 61 -6.44 -10.76 0.07
N LEU A 62 -5.78 -9.69 -0.36
CA LEU A 62 -4.47 -9.74 -1.01
C LEU A 62 -3.44 -9.00 -0.15
N LEU A 63 -2.20 -9.50 -0.17
CA LEU A 63 -1.11 -9.00 0.66
C LEU A 63 0.15 -8.77 -0.16
N TRP A 64 0.81 -7.63 0.04
CA TRP A 64 2.17 -7.35 -0.46
C TRP A 64 3.10 -7.01 0.71
N HIS A 65 4.37 -7.38 0.57
CA HIS A 65 5.45 -7.07 1.50
C HIS A 65 6.58 -6.32 0.80
N GLY A 66 7.13 -5.33 1.48
CA GLY A 66 8.35 -4.63 1.05
C GLY A 66 8.22 -3.96 -0.32
N ARG A 67 7.13 -3.22 -0.56
CA ARG A 67 6.87 -2.51 -1.81
C ARG A 67 6.88 -0.99 -1.58
N GLY A 68 7.76 -0.28 -2.27
CA GLY A 68 7.93 1.16 -2.05
C GLY A 68 8.25 1.48 -0.58
N PRO A 69 7.58 2.45 0.05
CA PRO A 69 7.78 2.76 1.46
C PRO A 69 7.09 1.76 2.41
N TRP A 70 6.30 0.83 1.87
CA TRP A 70 5.41 -0.02 2.65
C TRP A 70 6.13 -1.26 3.14
N LYS A 71 6.07 -1.46 4.46
CA LYS A 71 6.37 -2.75 5.07
C LYS A 71 5.33 -3.80 4.64
N ARG A 72 4.05 -3.41 4.65
CA ARG A 72 2.93 -4.26 4.25
C ARG A 72 1.81 -3.44 3.62
N ILE A 73 1.20 -3.98 2.56
CA ILE A 73 -0.02 -3.49 1.93
C ILE A 73 -1.05 -4.62 2.02
N GLU A 74 -2.22 -4.32 2.53
CA GLU A 74 -3.35 -5.25 2.58
C GLU A 74 -4.57 -4.60 1.93
N VAL A 75 -5.21 -5.33 1.02
CA VAL A 75 -6.52 -4.96 0.47
C VAL A 75 -7.47 -6.13 0.66
N TRP A 76 -8.71 -5.87 1.03
CA TRP A 76 -9.70 -6.93 1.26
C TRP A 76 -11.02 -6.62 0.56
N ASP A 77 -11.82 -7.66 0.36
CA ASP A 77 -13.16 -7.48 -0.14
C ASP A 77 -14.08 -6.93 0.94
N VAL A 78 -14.88 -5.97 0.54
CA VAL A 78 -15.92 -5.37 1.34
C VAL A 78 -17.05 -4.95 0.42
N MET A 79 -18.28 -5.18 0.88
CA MET A 79 -19.46 -4.69 0.21
C MET A 79 -19.63 -3.19 0.52
N PRO A 80 -19.82 -2.34 -0.51
CA PRO A 80 -20.18 -0.95 -0.28
C PRO A 80 -21.46 -0.87 0.54
N PHE A 81 -21.43 -0.19 1.68
CA PHE A 81 -22.65 0.14 2.39
C PHE A 81 -23.28 1.36 1.74
N TYR A 82 -24.57 1.29 1.39
CA TYR A 82 -25.32 2.43 0.87
C TYR A 82 -25.37 3.52 1.97
N GLY A 83 -24.68 4.66 1.77
CA GLY A 83 -24.73 5.80 2.70
C GLY A 83 -23.40 6.51 3.00
N SER A 84 -22.27 6.04 2.45
CA SER A 84 -20.98 6.74 2.48
C SER A 84 -20.56 7.08 1.06
N ASP A 85 -20.50 8.37 0.71
CA ASP A 85 -20.00 8.84 -0.59
C ASP A 85 -18.53 8.44 -0.84
N LEU A 86 -17.82 8.03 0.22
CA LEU A 86 -16.40 7.70 0.17
C LEU A 86 -16.13 6.20 0.03
N GLY A 87 -17.16 5.35 0.08
CA GLY A 87 -17.01 3.90 0.19
C GLY A 87 -16.46 3.46 1.56
N PRO A 88 -16.41 2.16 1.83
CA PRO A 88 -15.84 1.62 3.07
C PRO A 88 -14.32 1.49 2.96
N ASP A 89 -13.62 1.65 4.09
CA ASP A 89 -12.17 1.45 4.11
C ASP A 89 -11.83 -0.02 3.77
N ASN A 90 -11.05 -0.24 2.72
CA ASN A 90 -10.69 -1.56 2.22
C ASN A 90 -9.17 -1.75 2.00
N LEU A 91 -8.38 -0.73 2.34
CA LEU A 91 -6.93 -0.71 2.17
C LEU A 91 -6.28 -0.34 3.50
N GLU A 92 -5.29 -1.14 3.92
CA GLU A 92 -4.41 -0.83 5.03
C GLU A 92 -2.95 -0.90 4.59
N GLN A 93 -2.19 0.14 4.93
CA GLN A 93 -0.78 0.23 4.57
C GLN A 93 0.04 0.54 5.82
N THR A 94 1.12 -0.23 5.96
CA THR A 94 1.93 -0.28 7.17
C THR A 94 3.36 0.11 6.86
N ILE A 95 3.95 0.92 7.75
CA ILE A 95 5.36 1.31 7.71
C ILE A 95 6.06 0.87 9.00
N SER A 96 7.38 0.67 8.93
CA SER A 96 8.20 0.60 10.14
C SER A 96 8.36 2.01 10.70
N TYR A 97 7.91 2.22 11.94
CA TYR A 97 7.88 3.53 12.59
C TYR A 97 7.92 3.41 14.13
N PRO A 98 9.09 3.13 14.73
CA PRO A 98 9.23 2.90 16.18
C PRO A 98 8.82 4.08 17.08
N ALA A 99 8.91 5.30 16.55
CA ALA A 99 8.57 6.52 17.27
C ALA A 99 7.06 6.67 17.54
N ALA A 100 6.18 5.87 16.93
CA ALA A 100 4.74 5.94 17.19
C ALA A 100 4.37 5.53 18.63
N SER A 101 5.17 4.68 19.26
CA SER A 101 4.88 4.13 20.59
C SER A 101 4.79 5.20 21.69
N SER A 102 5.60 6.26 21.61
CA SER A 102 5.64 7.35 22.59
C SER A 102 4.45 8.31 22.48
N LYS A 103 3.70 8.25 21.37
CA LYS A 103 2.64 9.21 21.00
C LYS A 103 1.30 8.56 20.68
N ARG A 104 1.06 7.34 21.20
CA ARG A 104 -0.17 6.57 20.95
C ARG A 104 -1.45 7.35 21.27
N LYS A 105 -1.48 8.10 22.37
CA LYS A 105 -2.67 8.87 22.78
C LYS A 105 -2.97 10.00 21.82
N GLU A 106 -1.94 10.76 21.44
CA GLU A 106 -2.04 11.87 20.49
C GLU A 106 -2.42 11.38 19.09
N LEU A 107 -1.84 10.28 18.63
CA LEU A 107 -2.19 9.65 17.36
C LEU A 107 -3.63 9.14 17.34
N ALA A 108 -4.09 8.53 18.44
CA ALA A 108 -5.49 8.09 18.58
C ALA A 108 -6.48 9.28 18.64
N ALA A 109 -6.10 10.38 19.30
CA ALA A 109 -6.86 11.61 19.32
C ALA A 109 -6.94 12.27 17.93
N PHE A 110 -5.85 12.16 17.15
CA PHE A 110 -5.83 12.61 15.77
C PHE A 110 -6.75 11.76 14.89
N SER A 111 -6.58 10.44 14.84
CA SER A 111 -7.36 9.58 13.93
C SER A 111 -7.51 8.15 14.40
N LYS A 112 -8.77 7.66 14.42
CA LYS A 112 -9.11 6.25 14.65
C LYS A 112 -8.70 5.32 13.50
N LYS A 113 -8.31 5.88 12.36
CA LYS A 113 -7.86 5.13 11.17
C LYS A 113 -6.37 4.75 11.25
N LEU A 114 -5.64 5.33 12.21
CA LEU A 114 -4.27 4.94 12.49
C LEU A 114 -4.24 3.78 13.47
N ARG A 115 -3.31 2.85 13.24
CA ARG A 115 -3.05 1.72 14.12
C ARG A 115 -1.58 1.67 14.46
N VAL A 116 -1.26 1.79 15.75
CA VAL A 116 0.09 1.53 16.24
C VAL A 116 0.12 0.07 16.69
N SER A 117 1.06 -0.70 16.13
CA SER A 117 1.34 -2.09 16.54
C SER A 117 1.52 -2.24 18.06
N LYS A 118 1.33 -3.46 18.58
CA LYS A 118 1.42 -3.73 20.02
C LYS A 118 2.82 -3.44 20.57
N ASP A 119 3.86 -3.87 19.86
CA ASP A 119 5.26 -3.57 20.21
C ASP A 119 5.65 -2.11 19.94
N GLY A 120 4.85 -1.39 19.14
CA GLY A 120 5.05 0.03 18.85
C GLY A 120 6.08 0.30 17.78
N THR A 121 6.46 -0.71 17.00
CA THR A 121 7.47 -0.62 15.95
C THR A 121 6.89 -0.33 14.57
N GLU A 122 5.59 -0.51 14.40
CA GLU A 122 4.84 -0.26 13.17
C GLU A 122 3.70 0.73 13.38
N LEU A 123 3.47 1.53 12.34
CA LEU A 123 2.31 2.41 12.20
C LEU A 123 1.61 2.08 10.89
N SER A 124 0.29 1.91 10.96
CA SER A 124 -0.56 1.65 9.80
C SER A 124 -1.63 2.72 9.65
N ALA A 125 -2.01 3.02 8.41
CA ALA A 125 -3.19 3.80 8.07
C ALA A 125 -4.16 2.93 7.27
N ARG A 126 -5.45 3.04 7.62
CA ARG A 126 -6.54 2.35 6.93
C ARG A 126 -7.46 3.36 6.25
N SER A 127 -7.72 3.20 4.96
CA SER A 127 -8.63 4.07 4.21
C SER A 127 -9.15 3.41 2.94
N THR A 128 -9.74 4.22 2.05
CA THR A 128 -10.26 3.82 0.73
C THR A 128 -9.23 3.98 -0.39
N GLY A 129 -8.04 4.55 -0.11
CA GLY A 129 -7.04 4.86 -1.14
C GLY A 129 -5.67 5.19 -0.55
N GLU A 130 -4.62 4.90 -1.31
CA GLU A 130 -3.23 5.07 -0.88
C GLU A 130 -2.89 6.55 -0.57
N GLU A 131 -3.44 7.46 -1.36
CA GLU A 131 -3.24 8.90 -1.21
C GLU A 131 -3.69 9.42 0.16
N ARG A 132 -4.75 8.83 0.72
CA ARG A 132 -5.26 9.17 2.06
C ARG A 132 -4.40 8.55 3.15
N ASN A 133 -3.86 7.36 2.91
CA ASN A 133 -2.89 6.74 3.81
C ASN A 133 -1.61 7.57 3.90
N PHE A 134 -1.10 8.08 2.77
CA PHE A 134 0.02 9.03 2.78
C PHE A 134 -0.29 10.26 3.62
N LEU A 135 -1.44 10.91 3.41
CA LEU A 135 -1.84 12.08 4.18
C LEU A 135 -1.90 11.81 5.68
N ALA A 136 -2.54 10.70 6.07
CA ALA A 136 -2.66 10.32 7.47
C ALA A 136 -1.30 10.05 8.13
N LEU A 137 -0.40 9.33 7.44
CA LEU A 137 0.92 8.99 7.98
C LEU A 137 1.85 10.21 8.04
N ASN A 138 1.78 11.10 7.07
CA ASN A 138 2.55 12.35 7.10
C ASN A 138 2.15 13.25 8.28
N LEU A 139 0.84 13.35 8.55
CA LEU A 139 0.37 14.11 9.71
C LEU A 139 0.68 13.39 11.04
N ALA A 140 0.73 12.06 11.04
CA ALA A 140 1.18 11.29 12.18
C ALA A 140 2.66 11.56 12.52
N ASP A 141 3.54 11.65 11.51
CA ASP A 141 4.96 12.05 11.70
C ASP A 141 5.05 13.43 12.34
N GLU A 142 4.30 14.41 11.85
CA GLU A 142 4.30 15.77 12.40
C GLU A 142 3.82 15.82 13.86
N ILE A 143 2.81 15.02 14.22
CA ILE A 143 2.38 14.89 15.63
C ILE A 143 3.49 14.26 16.47
N VAL A 144 4.10 13.19 15.97
CA VAL A 144 5.16 12.46 16.69
C VAL A 144 6.36 13.36 16.96
N ARG A 145 6.68 14.25 16.01
CA ARG A 145 7.77 15.23 16.10
C ARG A 145 7.39 16.52 16.84
N GLY A 146 6.13 16.65 17.30
CA GLY A 146 5.64 17.84 17.99
C GLY A 146 5.49 19.08 17.10
N LEU A 147 5.48 18.90 15.77
CA LEU A 147 5.29 19.97 14.79
C LEU A 147 3.82 20.35 14.63
N LYS A 148 2.89 19.46 15.00
CA LYS A 148 1.46 19.69 14.89
C LYS A 148 0.70 19.02 16.03
N GLU A 149 -0.26 19.74 16.61
CA GLU A 149 -1.20 19.19 17.58
C GLU A 149 -2.27 18.31 16.91
N PRO A 150 -2.80 17.26 17.57
CA PRO A 150 -3.79 16.34 16.99
C PRO A 150 -5.01 17.02 16.37
N VAL A 151 -5.55 18.05 17.04
CA VAL A 151 -6.72 18.81 16.55
C VAL A 151 -6.36 19.59 15.27
N GLY A 152 -5.18 20.20 15.22
CA GLY A 152 -4.68 20.90 14.04
C GLY A 152 -4.43 19.95 12.88
N ALA A 153 -3.87 18.77 13.15
CA ALA A 153 -3.67 17.73 12.16
C ALA A 153 -5.01 17.23 11.58
N ARG A 154 -6.03 17.03 12.43
CA ARG A 154 -7.37 16.65 11.98
C ARG A 154 -8.00 17.70 11.05
N ARG A 155 -7.98 18.97 11.44
CA ARG A 155 -8.50 20.07 10.60
C ARG A 155 -7.78 20.13 9.25
N PHE A 156 -6.46 19.97 9.24
CA PHE A 156 -5.68 19.95 8.01
C PHE A 156 -6.02 18.74 7.13
N TYR A 157 -6.18 17.56 7.73
CA TYR A 157 -6.62 16.36 7.03
C TYR A 157 -7.96 16.59 6.33
N ASP A 158 -8.97 17.05 7.07
CA ASP A 158 -10.33 17.24 6.55
C ASP A 158 -10.37 18.29 5.41
N LEU A 159 -9.67 19.41 5.58
CA LEU A 159 -9.54 20.44 4.55
C LEU A 159 -8.82 19.90 3.29
N THR A 160 -7.77 19.11 3.47
CA THR A 160 -7.02 18.56 2.35
C THR A 160 -7.88 17.59 1.53
N ILE A 161 -8.68 16.74 2.20
CA ILE A 161 -9.63 15.85 1.52
C ILE A 161 -10.69 16.65 0.75
N GLN A 162 -11.22 17.72 1.34
CA GLN A 162 -12.20 18.59 0.67
C GLN A 162 -11.61 19.25 -0.58
N LEU A 163 -10.39 19.79 -0.49
CA LEU A 163 -9.70 20.40 -1.62
C LEU A 163 -9.35 19.37 -2.70
N ALA A 164 -8.97 18.15 -2.32
CA ALA A 164 -8.71 17.06 -3.25
C ALA A 164 -9.97 16.65 -4.02
N ALA A 165 -11.13 16.61 -3.37
CA ALA A 165 -12.41 16.38 -4.04
C ALA A 165 -12.74 17.50 -5.05
N ALA A 166 -12.23 18.72 -4.83
CA ALA A 166 -12.32 19.84 -5.78
C ALA A 166 -11.19 19.86 -6.83
N GLY A 167 -10.41 18.77 -6.96
CA GLY A 167 -9.36 18.63 -7.96
C GLY A 167 -8.03 19.32 -7.61
N ARG A 168 -7.83 19.76 -6.36
CA ARG A 168 -6.55 20.30 -5.90
C ARG A 168 -5.62 19.19 -5.46
N SER A 169 -4.34 19.26 -5.82
CA SER A 169 -3.33 18.33 -5.35
C SER A 169 -2.67 18.81 -4.05
N SER A 170 -2.19 17.86 -3.24
CA SER A 170 -1.38 18.14 -2.05
C SER A 170 -0.19 17.19 -2.03
N ARG A 171 1.01 17.71 -1.71
CA ARG A 171 2.21 16.89 -1.54
C ARG A 171 2.03 15.80 -0.47
N TYR A 172 1.18 16.05 0.53
CA TYR A 172 0.90 15.10 1.60
C TYR A 172 0.18 13.83 1.10
N MET A 173 -0.42 13.90 -0.09
CA MET A 173 -1.18 12.80 -0.70
C MET A 173 -0.40 12.05 -1.79
N GLN A 174 0.82 12.49 -2.11
CA GLN A 174 1.62 11.94 -3.22
C GLN A 174 2.66 10.92 -2.77
N GLY A 175 3.00 10.91 -1.48
CA GLY A 175 4.03 10.04 -0.91
C GLY A 175 4.28 10.36 0.54
N LEU A 176 5.16 9.61 1.19
CA LEU A 176 5.66 9.97 2.51
C LEU A 176 6.65 11.13 2.41
N LEU A 177 6.49 12.11 3.31
CA LEU A 177 7.35 13.30 3.42
C LEU A 177 8.52 13.08 4.41
N PHE A 178 8.66 11.86 4.89
CA PHE A 178 9.71 11.40 5.78
C PHE A 178 10.15 10.00 5.34
N MET A 179 11.33 9.58 5.79
CA MET A 179 11.83 8.23 5.52
C MET A 179 11.37 7.30 6.64
N PRO A 180 10.50 6.30 6.37
CA PRO A 180 10.17 5.29 7.38
C PRO A 180 11.38 4.40 7.66
N GLY A 181 11.30 3.63 8.75
CA GLY A 181 12.27 2.56 9.02
C GLY A 181 12.29 1.53 7.89
N PRO A 182 13.32 0.67 7.83
CA PRO A 182 13.44 -0.33 6.77
C PRO A 182 12.20 -1.24 6.73
N ALA A 183 11.69 -1.49 5.54
CA ALA A 183 10.66 -2.49 5.29
C ALA A 183 11.25 -3.90 5.43
N GLN A 184 11.57 -4.31 6.67
CA GLN A 184 11.98 -5.68 6.95
C GLN A 184 10.78 -6.62 6.75
N ARG A 185 11.00 -7.76 6.09
CA ARG A 185 9.97 -8.74 5.74
C ARG A 185 9.46 -9.51 6.95
#